data_AF-R6H0B0-F1
#
_entry.id   AF-R6H0B0-F1
#
_cell.length_a   1.000
_cell.length_b   1.000
_cell.length_c   1.000
_cell.angle_alpha   90.00
_cell.angle_beta   90.00
_cell.angle_gamma   90.00
#
_symmetry.space_group_name_H-M   'P 1'
#
loop_
_entity.id
_entity.type
_entity.pdbx_description
1 polymer ?
#
loop_
_entity_poly.entity_id
_entity_poly.type
_entity_poly.pdbx_seq_one_letter_code
_entity_poly.pdbx_strand_id
1 'polypeptide(L)'
;MRRGLVLLALAIVCLLAGCTAWMGGSYASVTPHAEGYAQTEPVDTAVASSQSELISVLARLVKNHTDQASVDVSQYEGDLEKELDLAVLKVMETDPVVAYAAEDIRLQQTEVGVRQMVSVEITYSRTQEELQAIQTAWGENGIKSRVTAALERVEPAITLQVTNYQPVNLDLFVRTYYEDHLETIMECPQVVVQVYPEQGSERVVEIQFLYSASQETLLQMRQEVQVLLNSAAGYVEGQTSEEIKASRLYAFLRPLFVQSRPSETPVYSLLCVGTGDSRSVAMVYGLLCRRVGLDCQVVSGTSNGREWYWNIICLDGVYYHVDVLTDLEAGTLITRYDEDMVGYVWNTKSCPPCPRPLPPATEETAPPEPEETQDSQPVEESTAPEEESTEPEETMIE
;
A
#
# COMPACT_ATOMS: atom_id res chain seq x y z
N MET A 1 23.53 41.18 59.75
CA MET A 1 22.45 40.27 60.20
C MET A 1 21.80 39.42 59.08
N ARG A 2 22.44 39.22 57.91
CA ARG A 2 21.85 38.43 56.80
C ARG A 2 22.66 37.21 56.33
N ARG A 3 23.85 36.96 56.89
CA ARG A 3 24.67 35.77 56.57
C ARG A 3 24.59 34.66 57.62
N GLY A 4 24.23 34.97 58.86
CA GLY A 4 24.01 33.97 59.93
C GLY A 4 22.67 33.23 59.81
N LEU A 5 21.69 33.80 59.11
CA LEU A 5 20.35 33.22 58.97
C LEU A 5 20.24 32.23 57.80
N VAL A 6 21.16 32.31 56.82
CA VAL A 6 21.24 31.36 55.70
C VAL A 6 21.98 30.07 56.10
N LEU A 7 22.97 30.17 56.98
CA LEU A 7 23.69 28.99 57.49
C LEU A 7 22.86 28.18 58.50
N LEU A 8 21.96 28.82 59.25
CA LEU A 8 21.04 28.13 60.15
C LEU A 8 19.89 27.43 59.40
N ALA A 9 19.44 28.00 58.27
CA ALA A 9 18.42 27.38 57.42
C ALA A 9 18.96 26.18 56.62
N LEU A 10 20.23 26.20 56.20
CA LEU A 10 20.85 25.06 55.52
C LEU A 10 21.15 23.88 56.46
N ALA A 11 21.44 24.15 57.74
CA ALA A 11 21.70 23.11 58.74
C ALA A 11 20.42 22.37 59.19
N ILE A 12 19.25 23.02 59.12
CA ILE A 12 17.97 22.42 59.51
C ILE A 12 17.38 21.54 58.39
N VAL A 13 17.69 21.82 57.11
CA VAL A 13 17.25 20.97 55.98
C VAL A 13 18.09 19.68 55.89
N CYS A 14 19.35 19.68 56.31
CA CYS A 14 20.20 18.47 56.34
C CYS A 14 19.91 17.52 57.52
N LEU A 15 19.17 17.95 58.55
CA LEU A 15 18.79 17.11 59.69
C LEU A 15 17.43 16.40 59.52
N LEU A 16 16.74 16.64 58.39
CA LEU A 16 15.50 15.94 58.00
C LEU A 16 15.71 14.90 56.88
N ALA A 17 16.95 14.71 56.40
CA ALA A 17 17.34 13.58 55.57
C ALA A 17 17.81 12.40 56.46
N GLY A 18 16.92 11.96 57.35
CA GLY A 18 17.11 10.76 58.16
C GLY A 18 16.75 9.49 57.37
N CYS A 19 17.77 8.77 56.94
CA CYS A 19 17.83 7.31 56.79
C CYS A 19 16.70 6.59 56.02
N THR A 20 16.71 6.69 54.69
CA THR A 20 16.26 5.59 53.80
C THR A 20 17.44 5.06 52.99
N ALA A 21 18.57 4.82 53.66
CA ALA A 21 19.74 4.15 53.08
C ALA A 21 20.08 2.91 53.92
N TRP A 22 19.06 2.11 54.25
CA TRP A 22 19.22 0.77 54.83
C TRP A 22 17.95 -0.07 54.64
N MET A 23 17.49 -0.17 53.39
CA MET A 23 16.51 -1.21 52.98
C MET A 23 16.60 -1.42 51.47
N GLY A 24 17.81 -1.74 51.01
CA GLY A 24 18.09 -2.29 49.70
C GLY A 24 18.58 -3.73 49.83
N GLY A 25 18.00 -4.49 50.77
CA GLY A 25 18.08 -5.94 50.68
C GLY A 25 17.21 -6.32 49.50
N SER A 26 17.82 -6.62 48.36
CA SER A 26 17.19 -7.54 47.41
C SER A 26 16.78 -8.75 48.23
N TYR A 27 15.49 -8.88 48.54
CA TYR A 27 14.95 -10.17 48.93
C TYR A 27 15.09 -11.04 47.68
N ALA A 28 16.25 -11.67 47.53
CA ALA A 28 16.29 -12.97 46.93
C ALA A 28 15.43 -13.81 47.88
N SER A 29 14.16 -13.97 47.52
CA SER A 29 13.34 -15.08 48.00
C SER A 29 14.01 -16.35 47.49
N VAL A 30 15.12 -16.72 48.10
CA VAL A 30 15.59 -18.10 48.12
C VAL A 30 14.63 -18.77 49.08
N THR A 31 13.50 -19.23 48.54
CA THR A 31 12.90 -20.43 49.11
C THR A 31 14.06 -21.42 49.20
N PRO A 32 14.45 -21.91 50.39
CA PRO A 32 15.27 -23.10 50.40
C PRO A 32 14.54 -24.09 49.50
N HIS A 33 15.24 -24.69 48.54
CA HIS A 33 14.79 -25.97 48.02
C HIS A 33 14.74 -26.88 49.24
N ALA A 34 13.59 -26.87 49.93
CA ALA A 34 13.11 -28.07 50.53
C ALA A 34 13.04 -29.02 49.34
N GLU A 35 13.83 -30.08 49.42
CA GLU A 35 13.56 -31.34 48.72
C GLU A 35 12.19 -31.85 49.20
N GLY A 36 11.14 -31.08 48.93
CA GLY A 36 9.79 -31.55 48.90
C GLY A 36 9.70 -32.28 47.59
N TYR A 37 9.77 -33.60 47.63
CA TYR A 37 9.09 -34.42 46.65
C TYR A 37 7.63 -33.95 46.67
N ALA A 38 7.32 -32.96 45.84
CA ALA A 38 5.96 -32.61 45.50
C ALA A 38 5.43 -33.81 44.73
N GLN A 39 4.87 -34.76 45.48
CA GLN A 39 3.78 -35.60 45.01
C GLN A 39 2.59 -34.68 44.76
N THR A 40 2.71 -33.79 43.78
CA THR A 40 1.55 -33.32 43.03
C THR A 40 1.18 -34.51 42.18
N GLU A 41 0.06 -35.17 42.52
CA GLU A 41 -0.62 -36.01 41.54
C GLU A 41 -0.67 -35.22 40.23
N PRO A 42 -0.22 -35.80 39.10
CA PRO A 42 -0.11 -35.03 37.87
C PRO A 42 -1.50 -34.53 37.48
N VAL A 43 -1.57 -33.20 37.29
CA VAL A 43 -2.49 -32.53 36.36
C VAL A 43 -2.67 -33.45 35.14
N ASP A 44 -3.91 -33.77 34.77
CA ASP A 44 -4.34 -34.61 33.63
C ASP A 44 -3.17 -35.08 32.76
N THR A 45 -2.57 -36.22 33.13
CA THR A 45 -1.34 -36.69 32.50
C THR A 45 -1.70 -37.08 31.07
N ALA A 46 -1.18 -36.35 30.09
CA ALA A 46 -1.42 -36.67 28.69
C ALA A 46 -0.90 -38.09 28.41
N VAL A 47 -1.61 -38.86 27.59
CA VAL A 47 -1.22 -40.23 27.23
C VAL A 47 -0.88 -40.26 25.76
N ALA A 48 0.19 -40.96 25.39
CA ALA A 48 0.56 -41.24 24.01
C ALA A 48 1.02 -42.69 23.86
N SER A 49 0.36 -43.43 22.97
CA SER A 49 0.64 -44.83 22.65
C SER A 49 1.35 -45.03 21.30
N SER A 50 1.52 -43.97 20.53
CA SER A 50 2.21 -43.98 19.23
C SER A 50 2.86 -42.63 18.92
N GLN A 51 3.72 -42.60 17.90
CA GLN A 51 4.38 -41.37 17.45
C GLN A 51 3.38 -40.27 17.06
N SER A 52 2.30 -40.65 16.36
CA SER A 52 1.25 -39.71 15.94
C SER A 52 0.51 -39.07 17.12
N GLU A 53 0.26 -39.85 18.17
CA GLU A 53 -0.34 -39.35 19.41
C GLU A 53 0.64 -38.43 20.15
N LEU A 54 1.92 -38.80 20.21
CA LEU A 54 2.96 -37.95 20.81
C LEU A 54 3.06 -36.60 20.08
N ILE A 55 3.12 -36.59 18.75
CA ILE A 55 3.10 -35.37 17.93
C ILE A 55 1.88 -34.50 18.25
N SER A 56 0.70 -35.12 18.36
CA SER A 56 -0.56 -34.41 18.68
C SER A 56 -0.54 -33.82 20.10
N VAL A 57 0.04 -34.53 21.07
CA VAL A 57 0.24 -34.05 22.44
C VAL A 57 1.20 -32.86 22.43
N LEU A 58 2.35 -32.95 21.76
CA LEU A 58 3.33 -31.85 21.66
C LEU A 58 2.70 -30.60 21.03
N ALA A 59 1.98 -30.77 19.91
CA ALA A 59 1.29 -29.65 19.26
C ALA A 59 0.30 -28.95 20.19
N ARG A 60 -0.47 -29.71 20.99
CA ARG A 60 -1.40 -29.16 21.96
C ARG A 60 -0.69 -28.44 23.11
N LEU A 61 0.40 -29.00 23.64
CA LEU A 61 1.19 -28.36 24.70
C LEU A 61 1.73 -27.00 24.26
N VAL A 62 2.30 -26.95 23.05
CA VAL A 62 2.83 -25.72 22.45
C VAL A 62 1.73 -24.68 22.22
N LYS A 63 0.58 -25.09 21.64
CA LYS A 63 -0.56 -24.19 21.41
C LYS A 63 -1.18 -23.66 22.70
N ASN A 64 -1.07 -24.41 23.79
CA ASN A 64 -1.51 -24.00 25.12
C ASN A 64 -0.46 -23.19 25.89
N HIS A 65 0.72 -22.95 25.30
CA HIS A 65 1.85 -22.27 25.94
C HIS A 65 2.25 -22.95 27.28
N THR A 66 2.38 -24.28 27.26
CA THR A 66 2.82 -25.06 28.42
C THR A 66 4.34 -25.24 28.39
N ASP A 67 5.05 -24.79 29.43
CA ASP A 67 6.51 -24.88 29.51
C ASP A 67 7.02 -26.29 29.82
N GLN A 68 6.33 -26.98 30.74
CA GLN A 68 6.72 -28.31 31.22
C GLN A 68 5.49 -29.22 31.35
N ALA A 69 5.64 -30.46 30.90
CA ALA A 69 4.61 -31.49 31.03
C ALA A 69 5.20 -32.89 31.16
N SER A 70 4.41 -33.82 31.67
CA SER A 70 4.74 -35.25 31.67
C SER A 70 3.71 -36.02 30.85
N VAL A 71 4.17 -36.86 29.94
CA VAL A 71 3.34 -37.69 29.06
C VAL A 71 3.51 -39.15 29.43
N ASP A 72 2.41 -39.85 29.71
CA ASP A 72 2.42 -41.29 29.96
C ASP A 72 2.54 -42.04 28.63
N VAL A 73 3.61 -42.80 28.50
CA VAL A 73 3.97 -43.59 27.32
C VAL A 73 4.08 -45.08 27.67
N SER A 74 3.46 -45.51 28.77
CA SER A 74 3.52 -46.91 29.24
C SER A 74 2.95 -47.93 28.24
N GLN A 75 2.12 -47.47 27.30
CA GLN A 75 1.53 -48.28 26.23
C GLN A 75 2.12 -47.93 24.85
N TYR A 76 3.30 -47.30 24.80
CA TYR A 76 3.89 -46.87 23.55
C TYR A 76 4.35 -48.06 22.71
N GLU A 77 3.83 -48.13 21.49
CA GLU A 77 4.20 -49.14 20.51
C GLU A 77 5.37 -48.63 19.66
N GLY A 78 6.52 -49.28 19.73
CA GLY A 78 7.67 -48.95 18.87
C GLY A 78 8.97 -48.75 19.62
N ASP A 79 9.93 -48.10 18.96
CA ASP A 79 11.25 -47.78 19.51
C ASP A 79 11.20 -46.34 20.06
N LEU A 80 10.69 -46.20 21.28
CA LEU A 80 10.44 -44.90 21.91
C LEU A 80 11.67 -43.99 21.83
N GLU A 81 12.85 -44.49 22.21
CA GLU A 81 14.10 -43.71 22.24
C GLU A 81 14.42 -43.08 20.88
N LYS A 82 14.27 -43.83 19.78
CA LYS A 82 14.49 -43.29 18.43
C LYS A 82 13.36 -42.38 17.95
N GLU A 83 12.15 -42.60 18.43
CA GLU A 83 10.96 -41.89 17.96
C GLU A 83 10.73 -40.54 18.64
N LEU A 84 11.34 -40.29 19.81
CA LEU A 84 11.27 -38.99 20.50
C LEU A 84 11.79 -37.84 19.61
N ASP A 85 13.03 -37.95 19.13
CA ASP A 85 13.65 -36.91 18.30
C ASP A 85 12.90 -36.74 16.97
N LEU A 86 12.43 -37.86 16.40
CA LEU A 86 11.61 -37.84 15.18
C LEU A 86 10.26 -37.17 15.41
N ALA A 87 9.63 -37.35 16.59
CA ALA A 87 8.38 -36.69 16.92
C ALA A 87 8.56 -35.17 17.05
N VAL A 88 9.65 -34.71 17.68
CA VAL A 88 10.01 -33.28 17.77
C VAL A 88 10.24 -32.71 16.37
N LEU A 89 11.08 -33.34 15.56
CA LEU A 89 11.33 -32.90 14.19
C LEU A 89 10.01 -32.82 13.38
N LYS A 90 9.19 -33.88 13.47
CA LYS A 90 7.96 -33.97 12.70
C LYS A 90 6.94 -32.92 13.09
N VAL A 91 6.77 -32.64 14.39
CA VAL A 91 5.81 -31.61 14.84
C VAL A 91 6.27 -30.22 14.41
N MET A 92 7.58 -29.93 14.45
CA MET A 92 8.17 -28.68 13.96
C MET A 92 8.02 -28.51 12.43
N GLU A 93 8.05 -29.60 11.66
CA GLU A 93 7.90 -29.55 10.20
C GLU A 93 6.45 -29.54 9.71
N THR A 94 5.48 -29.95 10.54
CA THR A 94 4.10 -30.19 10.10
C THR A 94 3.04 -29.32 10.76
N ASP A 95 3.28 -28.86 11.99
CA ASP A 95 2.36 -27.95 12.67
C ASP A 95 2.87 -26.50 12.59
N PRO A 96 2.17 -25.61 11.87
CA PRO A 96 2.65 -24.26 11.60
C PRO A 96 2.69 -23.37 12.83
N VAL A 97 1.81 -23.60 13.81
CA VAL A 97 1.83 -22.83 15.06
C VAL A 97 3.01 -23.28 15.93
N VAL A 98 3.32 -24.58 15.93
CA VAL A 98 4.48 -25.11 16.64
C VAL A 98 5.78 -24.57 16.05
N ALA A 99 5.93 -24.64 14.73
CA ALA A 99 7.08 -24.12 14.00
C ALA A 99 7.34 -22.63 14.23
N TYR A 100 6.27 -21.85 14.45
CA TYR A 100 6.34 -20.41 14.72
C TYR A 100 6.73 -20.10 16.17
N ALA A 101 6.23 -20.90 17.13
CA ALA A 101 6.24 -20.52 18.54
C ALA A 101 7.35 -21.17 19.38
N ALA A 102 7.73 -22.40 19.04
CA ALA A 102 8.77 -23.14 19.77
C ALA A 102 10.16 -22.78 19.24
N GLU A 103 11.09 -22.51 20.15
CA GLU A 103 12.52 -22.44 19.85
C GLU A 103 13.16 -23.83 19.96
N ASP A 104 12.83 -24.56 21.03
CA ASP A 104 13.36 -25.90 21.32
C ASP A 104 12.30 -26.73 22.06
N ILE A 105 12.24 -28.03 21.78
CA ILE A 105 11.39 -29.00 22.48
C ILE A 105 12.29 -30.16 22.89
N ARG A 106 12.47 -30.35 24.19
CA ARG A 106 13.26 -31.44 24.75
C ARG A 106 12.37 -32.50 25.35
N LEU A 107 12.62 -33.73 24.93
CA LEU A 107 11.97 -34.91 25.44
C LEU A 107 12.98 -35.76 26.19
N GLN A 108 12.66 -36.14 27.42
CA GLN A 108 13.48 -37.05 28.19
C GLN A 108 12.64 -38.19 28.74
N GLN A 109 13.03 -39.42 28.44
CA GLN A 109 12.41 -40.59 29.06
C GLN A 109 12.72 -40.61 30.55
N THR A 110 11.69 -40.85 31.35
CA THR A 110 11.72 -40.95 32.81
C THR A 110 10.88 -42.13 33.25
N GLU A 111 11.25 -42.75 34.37
CA GLU A 111 10.47 -43.84 34.97
C GLU A 111 9.91 -43.37 36.30
N VAL A 112 8.59 -43.52 36.48
CA VAL A 112 7.89 -43.17 37.71
C VAL A 112 7.14 -44.40 38.20
N GLY A 113 7.79 -45.19 39.06
CA GLY A 113 7.27 -46.46 39.53
C GLY A 113 7.26 -47.51 38.42
N VAL A 114 6.07 -47.96 38.01
CA VAL A 114 5.88 -48.93 36.91
C VAL A 114 5.54 -48.26 35.58
N ARG A 115 5.36 -46.93 35.58
CA ARG A 115 4.98 -46.17 34.38
C ARG A 115 6.22 -45.64 33.68
N GLN A 116 6.19 -45.73 32.35
CA GLN A 116 7.15 -45.04 31.49
C GLN A 116 6.57 -43.68 31.14
N MET A 117 7.33 -42.63 31.42
CA MET A 117 6.92 -41.24 31.24
C MET A 117 7.92 -40.54 30.33
N VAL A 118 7.46 -39.54 29.59
CA VAL A 118 8.32 -38.59 28.89
C VAL A 118 8.13 -37.23 29.53
N SER A 119 9.21 -36.67 30.07
CA SER A 119 9.27 -35.27 30.49
C SER A 119 9.43 -34.42 29.23
N VAL A 120 8.57 -33.43 29.08
CA VAL A 120 8.56 -32.46 27.99
C VAL A 120 8.94 -31.11 28.56
N GLU A 121 9.97 -30.49 28.00
CA GLU A 121 10.37 -29.12 28.28
C GLU A 121 10.36 -28.32 26.97
N ILE A 122 9.63 -27.22 26.94
CA ILE A 122 9.47 -26.37 25.75
C ILE A 122 10.06 -25.00 26.05
N THR A 123 10.97 -24.55 25.19
CA THR A 123 11.45 -23.17 25.17
C THR A 123 10.75 -22.44 24.03
N TYR A 124 10.10 -21.31 24.34
CA TYR A 124 9.35 -20.54 23.36
C TYR A 124 10.14 -19.33 22.86
N SER A 125 10.11 -19.11 21.55
CA SER A 125 10.55 -17.85 20.94
C SER A 125 9.46 -16.78 20.93
N ARG A 126 8.21 -17.17 21.24
CA ARG A 126 7.01 -16.34 21.20
C ARG A 126 6.23 -16.35 22.50
N THR A 127 5.55 -15.26 22.80
CA THR A 127 4.68 -15.15 23.99
C THR A 127 3.32 -15.79 23.75
N GLN A 128 2.58 -16.04 24.85
CA GLN A 128 1.21 -16.54 24.76
C GLN A 128 0.28 -15.54 24.05
N GLU A 129 0.49 -14.23 24.27
CA GLU A 129 -0.28 -13.17 23.62
C GLU A 129 -0.04 -13.16 22.11
N GLU A 130 1.20 -13.36 21.66
CA GLU A 130 1.52 -13.47 20.24
C GLU A 130 0.82 -14.66 19.57
N LEU A 131 0.77 -15.81 20.26
CA LEU A 131 0.03 -16.99 19.80
C LEU A 131 -1.48 -16.74 19.68
N GLN A 132 -2.07 -16.05 20.66
CA GLN A 132 -3.50 -15.71 20.65
C GLN A 132 -3.85 -14.64 19.61
N ALA A 133 -2.88 -13.81 19.22
CA ALA A 133 -3.04 -12.77 18.22
C ALA A 133 -2.98 -13.30 16.77
N ILE A 134 -2.61 -14.57 16.55
CA ILE A 134 -2.56 -15.18 15.22
C ILE A 134 -3.94 -15.11 14.57
N GLN A 135 -4.00 -14.44 13.41
CA GLN A 135 -5.24 -14.30 12.65
C GLN A 135 -5.33 -15.39 11.57
N THR A 136 -6.53 -15.87 11.27
CA THR A 136 -6.70 -16.85 10.19
C THR A 136 -6.88 -16.16 8.83
N ALA A 137 -6.35 -16.81 7.79
CA ALA A 137 -6.51 -16.41 6.38
C ALA A 137 -6.57 -17.64 5.45
N TRP A 138 -7.18 -17.46 4.27
CA TRP A 138 -7.27 -18.50 3.25
C TRP A 138 -6.64 -18.04 1.93
N GLY A 139 -5.58 -18.71 1.52
CA GLY A 139 -4.85 -18.43 0.28
C GLY A 139 -4.41 -16.97 0.11
N GLU A 140 -4.08 -16.61 -1.13
CA GLU A 140 -3.55 -15.30 -1.48
C GLU A 140 -4.53 -14.15 -1.18
N ASN A 141 -5.81 -14.31 -1.52
CA ASN A 141 -6.81 -13.25 -1.31
C ASN A 141 -7.04 -12.97 0.19
N GLY A 142 -7.00 -14.01 1.03
CA GLY A 142 -7.08 -13.85 2.47
C GLY A 142 -5.89 -13.07 3.03
N ILE A 143 -4.67 -13.37 2.57
CA ILE A 143 -3.46 -12.63 2.95
C ILE A 143 -3.60 -11.16 2.54
N LYS A 144 -3.93 -10.88 1.27
CA LYS A 144 -4.07 -9.50 0.76
C LYS A 144 -5.09 -8.69 1.56
N SER A 145 -6.25 -9.28 1.88
CA SER A 145 -7.27 -8.62 2.69
C SER A 145 -6.77 -8.26 4.09
N ARG A 146 -6.01 -9.15 4.74
CA ARG A 146 -5.41 -8.89 6.06
C ARG A 146 -4.34 -7.80 6.01
N VAL A 147 -3.47 -7.85 4.99
CA VAL A 147 -2.45 -6.84 4.74
C VAL A 147 -3.08 -5.47 4.49
N THR A 148 -4.13 -5.38 3.67
CA THR A 148 -4.89 -4.14 3.45
C THR A 148 -5.41 -3.55 4.76
N ALA A 149 -6.08 -4.37 5.59
CA ALA A 149 -6.60 -3.90 6.88
C ALA A 149 -5.49 -3.40 7.82
N ALA A 150 -4.32 -4.06 7.81
CA ALA A 150 -3.16 -3.66 8.59
C ALA A 150 -2.58 -2.32 8.11
N LEU A 151 -2.45 -2.12 6.79
CA LEU A 151 -2.00 -0.84 6.21
C LEU A 151 -2.96 0.32 6.55
N GLU A 152 -4.26 0.10 6.47
CA GLU A 152 -5.26 1.11 6.81
C GLU A 152 -5.18 1.54 8.27
N ARG A 153 -4.84 0.62 9.17
CA ARG A 153 -4.64 0.89 10.59
C ARG A 153 -3.21 1.31 10.93
N VAL A 154 -2.28 1.24 9.97
CA VAL A 154 -0.86 1.48 10.17
C VAL A 154 -0.30 0.56 11.27
N GLU A 155 -0.72 -0.71 11.23
CA GLU A 155 -0.22 -1.75 12.14
C GLU A 155 1.26 -2.05 11.82
N PRO A 156 2.13 -2.20 12.83
CA PRO A 156 3.56 -2.46 12.61
C PRO A 156 3.85 -3.91 12.21
N ALA A 157 2.97 -4.85 12.54
CA ALA A 157 3.09 -6.25 12.16
C ALA A 157 1.75 -6.97 12.26
N ILE A 158 1.61 -8.06 11.51
CA ILE A 158 0.53 -9.05 11.64
C ILE A 158 1.09 -10.46 11.52
N THR A 159 0.46 -11.41 12.21
CA THR A 159 0.78 -12.84 12.11
C THR A 159 -0.45 -13.60 11.63
N LEU A 160 -0.30 -14.37 10.55
CA LEU A 160 -1.40 -15.05 9.87
C LEU A 160 -1.20 -16.56 9.84
N GLN A 161 -2.16 -17.35 10.33
CA GLN A 161 -2.26 -18.76 9.99
C GLN A 161 -3.05 -18.91 8.69
N VAL A 162 -2.35 -19.25 7.61
CA VAL A 162 -2.86 -19.33 6.24
C VAL A 162 -3.07 -20.77 5.84
N THR A 163 -4.32 -21.14 5.55
CA THR A 163 -4.65 -22.41 4.89
C THR A 163 -4.59 -22.25 3.37
N ASN A 164 -4.13 -23.29 2.67
CA ASN A 164 -3.90 -23.29 1.21
C ASN A 164 -2.93 -22.18 0.79
N TYR A 165 -1.82 -22.06 1.51
CA TYR A 165 -0.79 -21.05 1.28
C TYR A 165 -0.15 -21.19 -0.10
N GLN A 166 0.06 -20.05 -0.76
CA GLN A 166 0.89 -19.90 -1.95
C GLN A 166 1.76 -18.65 -1.75
N PRO A 167 3.01 -18.62 -2.26
CA PRO A 167 3.86 -17.44 -2.19
C PRO A 167 3.19 -16.23 -2.85
N VAL A 168 3.18 -15.09 -2.15
CA VAL A 168 2.61 -13.82 -2.63
C VAL A 168 3.71 -12.77 -2.69
N ASN A 169 3.78 -12.01 -3.79
CA ASN A 169 4.68 -10.85 -3.87
C ASN A 169 4.07 -9.67 -3.10
N LEU A 170 4.26 -9.67 -1.78
CA LEU A 170 3.70 -8.66 -0.89
C LEU A 170 4.34 -7.28 -1.10
N ASP A 171 5.63 -7.19 -1.44
CA ASP A 171 6.26 -5.92 -1.78
C ASP A 171 5.56 -5.21 -2.94
N LEU A 172 5.28 -5.93 -4.03
CA LEU A 172 4.55 -5.37 -5.17
C LEU A 172 3.11 -5.01 -4.78
N PHE A 173 2.42 -5.90 -4.07
CA PHE A 173 1.04 -5.66 -3.64
C PHE A 173 0.91 -4.41 -2.76
N VAL A 174 1.77 -4.25 -1.75
CA VAL A 174 1.74 -3.09 -0.84
C VAL A 174 2.06 -1.80 -1.59
N ARG A 175 3.04 -1.81 -2.50
CA ARG A 175 3.37 -0.65 -3.34
C ARG A 175 2.20 -0.23 -4.23
N THR A 176 1.57 -1.18 -4.92
CA THR A 176 0.40 -0.89 -5.76
C THR A 176 -0.77 -0.38 -4.92
N TYR A 177 -1.06 -1.02 -3.78
CA TYR A 177 -2.13 -0.57 -2.89
C TYR A 177 -1.88 0.86 -2.40
N TYR A 178 -0.66 1.18 -2.00
CA TYR A 178 -0.25 2.53 -1.59
C TYR A 178 -0.49 3.57 -2.70
N GLU A 179 -0.05 3.30 -3.93
CA GLU A 179 -0.21 4.20 -5.08
C GLU A 179 -1.68 4.46 -5.44
N ASP A 180 -2.54 3.46 -5.22
CA ASP A 180 -3.98 3.57 -5.43
C ASP A 180 -4.70 4.31 -4.28
N HIS A 181 -4.14 4.30 -3.07
CA HIS A 181 -4.79 4.76 -1.83
C HIS A 181 -4.03 5.91 -1.14
N LEU A 182 -3.47 6.83 -1.92
CA LEU A 182 -2.68 7.96 -1.42
C LEU A 182 -3.43 8.93 -0.49
N GLU A 183 -4.76 8.89 -0.51
CA GLU A 183 -5.59 9.67 0.41
C GLU A 183 -5.65 9.09 1.84
N THR A 184 -5.38 7.80 2.00
CA THR A 184 -5.43 7.12 3.31
C THR A 184 -4.06 6.61 3.75
N ILE A 185 -3.18 6.20 2.84
CA ILE A 185 -1.86 5.66 3.20
C ILE A 185 -0.80 6.75 3.04
N MET A 186 -0.28 7.26 4.16
CA MET A 186 0.63 8.41 4.16
C MET A 186 2.06 8.03 3.75
N GLU A 187 2.48 6.81 4.05
CA GLU A 187 3.81 6.28 3.80
C GLU A 187 3.70 4.85 3.28
N CYS A 188 4.54 4.48 2.31
CA CYS A 188 4.65 3.10 1.85
C CYS A 188 5.67 2.36 2.73
N PRO A 189 5.26 1.41 3.59
CA PRO A 189 6.21 0.69 4.42
C PRO A 189 7.08 -0.26 3.58
N GLN A 190 8.27 -0.58 4.10
CA GLN A 190 8.98 -1.79 3.66
C GLN A 190 8.34 -3.01 4.29
N VAL A 191 8.27 -4.12 3.57
CA VAL A 191 7.62 -5.35 4.02
C VAL A 191 8.68 -6.42 4.28
N VAL A 192 8.64 -7.04 5.45
CA VAL A 192 9.48 -8.19 5.79
C VAL A 192 8.57 -9.37 6.12
N VAL A 193 8.82 -10.51 5.50
CA VAL A 193 7.96 -11.70 5.60
C VAL A 193 8.77 -12.90 6.08
N GLN A 194 8.28 -13.58 7.11
CA GLN A 194 8.79 -14.87 7.58
C GLN A 194 7.67 -15.91 7.54
N VAL A 195 8.00 -17.14 7.16
CA VAL A 195 7.02 -18.20 6.88
C VAL A 195 7.42 -19.48 7.61
N TYR A 196 6.46 -20.09 8.31
CA TYR A 196 6.67 -21.25 9.18
C TYR A 196 5.61 -22.33 8.95
N PRO A 197 5.98 -23.62 8.88
CA PRO A 197 7.32 -24.12 8.55
C PRO A 197 7.68 -23.74 7.10
N GLU A 198 8.83 -24.16 6.59
CA GLU A 198 9.20 -23.87 5.20
C GLU A 198 8.27 -24.58 4.17
N GLN A 199 7.72 -25.76 4.51
CA GLN A 199 7.03 -26.66 3.57
C GLN A 199 5.62 -27.12 4.03
N GLY A 200 4.75 -27.54 3.08
CA GLY A 200 3.32 -27.85 3.30
C GLY A 200 2.32 -26.86 2.68
N SER A 201 1.02 -27.03 2.96
CA SER A 201 -0.07 -26.19 2.45
C SER A 201 -0.68 -25.25 3.49
N GLU A 202 -0.32 -25.42 4.76
CA GLU A 202 -0.73 -24.54 5.87
C GLU A 202 0.51 -23.89 6.46
N ARG A 203 0.44 -22.59 6.74
CA ARG A 203 1.58 -21.79 7.22
C ARG A 203 1.18 -20.79 8.27
N VAL A 204 2.11 -20.47 9.16
CA VAL A 204 2.12 -19.18 9.85
C VAL A 204 3.00 -18.23 9.03
N VAL A 205 2.48 -17.04 8.74
CA VAL A 205 3.16 -15.98 7.99
C VAL A 205 3.23 -14.76 8.90
N GLU A 206 4.44 -14.41 9.34
CA GLU A 206 4.72 -13.18 10.08
C GLU A 206 5.07 -12.08 9.08
N ILE A 207 4.35 -10.97 9.12
CA ILE A 207 4.52 -9.83 8.21
C ILE A 207 4.80 -8.60 9.06
N GLN A 208 5.95 -7.97 8.86
CA GLN A 208 6.35 -6.73 9.52
C GLN A 208 6.32 -5.58 8.50
N PHE A 209 5.80 -4.44 8.93
CA PHE A 209 5.71 -3.20 8.17
C PHE A 209 6.66 -2.17 8.79
N LEU A 210 7.73 -1.85 8.08
CA LEU A 210 8.73 -0.89 8.55
C LEU A 210 8.36 0.51 8.04
N TYR A 211 7.80 1.31 8.94
CA TYR A 211 7.53 2.73 8.74
C TYR A 211 8.66 3.58 9.34
N SER A 212 8.92 4.74 8.74
CA SER A 212 9.86 5.73 9.26
C SER A 212 9.24 6.59 10.36
N ALA A 213 7.91 6.74 10.37
CA ALA A 213 7.16 7.44 11.41
C ALA A 213 6.31 6.50 12.28
N SER A 214 5.90 6.97 13.46
CA SER A 214 5.03 6.20 14.35
C SER A 214 3.60 6.10 13.80
N GLN A 215 2.88 5.04 14.21
CA GLN A 215 1.46 4.85 13.89
C GLN A 215 0.62 6.10 14.23
N GLU A 216 0.81 6.67 15.42
CA GLU A 216 0.11 7.88 15.85
C GLU A 216 0.38 9.07 14.91
N THR A 217 1.65 9.28 14.54
CA THR A 217 2.03 10.36 13.62
C THR A 217 1.42 10.17 12.24
N LEU A 218 1.46 8.96 11.68
CA LEU A 218 0.90 8.68 10.36
C LEU A 218 -0.63 8.84 10.33
N LEU A 219 -1.32 8.45 11.41
CA LEU A 219 -2.76 8.67 11.56
C LEU A 219 -3.11 10.16 11.71
N GLN A 220 -2.29 10.94 12.42
CA GLN A 220 -2.45 12.39 12.52
C GLN A 220 -2.23 13.07 11.17
N MET A 221 -1.16 12.71 10.46
CA MET A 221 -0.87 13.21 9.10
C MET A 221 -2.05 12.95 8.16
N ARG A 222 -2.65 11.76 8.22
CA ARG A 222 -3.86 11.42 7.44
C ARG A 222 -5.01 12.38 7.72
N GLN A 223 -5.27 12.72 8.97
CA GLN A 223 -6.34 13.66 9.32
C GLN A 223 -6.08 15.06 8.75
N GLU A 224 -4.85 15.55 8.86
CA GLU A 224 -4.46 16.87 8.32
C GLU A 224 -4.56 16.91 6.79
N VAL A 225 -4.09 15.86 6.11
CA VAL A 225 -4.23 15.71 4.66
C VAL A 225 -5.69 15.73 4.23
N GLN A 226 -6.57 15.01 4.92
CA GLN A 226 -7.99 14.96 4.59
C GLN A 226 -8.66 16.35 4.64
N VAL A 227 -8.26 17.23 5.56
CA VAL A 227 -8.76 18.62 5.60
C VAL A 227 -8.42 19.37 4.31
N LEU A 228 -7.19 19.24 3.83
CA LEU A 228 -6.74 19.94 2.62
C LEU A 228 -7.29 19.32 1.33
N LEU A 229 -7.40 18.00 1.25
CA LEU A 229 -8.06 17.32 0.12
C LEU A 229 -9.53 17.74 -0.01
N ASN A 230 -10.26 17.83 1.10
CA ASN A 230 -11.64 18.30 1.10
C ASN A 230 -11.75 19.79 0.73
N SER A 231 -10.81 20.61 1.19
CA SER A 231 -10.75 22.03 0.83
C SER A 231 -10.49 22.24 -0.66
N ALA A 232 -9.58 21.45 -1.25
CA ALA A 232 -9.30 21.49 -2.68
C ALA A 232 -10.51 21.06 -3.53
N ALA A 233 -11.23 20.01 -3.11
CA ALA A 233 -12.46 19.58 -3.78
C ALA A 233 -13.55 20.66 -3.72
N GLY A 234 -13.75 21.30 -2.56
CA GLY A 234 -14.69 22.42 -2.40
C GLY A 234 -14.32 23.64 -3.26
N TYR A 235 -13.03 23.88 -3.52
CA TYR A 235 -12.57 25.01 -4.33
C TYR A 235 -13.01 24.93 -5.81
N VAL A 236 -13.30 23.72 -6.30
CA VAL A 236 -13.76 23.47 -7.67
C VAL A 236 -15.22 23.00 -7.74
N GLU A 237 -15.92 22.99 -6.61
CA GLU A 237 -17.33 22.61 -6.56
C GLU A 237 -18.17 23.52 -7.47
N GLY A 238 -19.14 22.92 -8.17
CA GLY A 238 -20.01 23.61 -9.12
C GLY A 238 -19.35 24.04 -10.44
N GLN A 239 -18.06 23.75 -10.66
CA GLN A 239 -17.42 24.00 -11.96
C GLN A 239 -17.70 22.86 -12.94
N THR A 240 -18.01 23.21 -14.19
CA THR A 240 -18.28 22.23 -15.26
C THR A 240 -17.11 22.07 -16.24
N SER A 241 -16.29 23.10 -16.46
CA SER A 241 -15.10 23.00 -17.33
C SER A 241 -13.97 22.25 -16.63
N GLU A 242 -13.41 21.27 -17.34
CA GLU A 242 -12.29 20.47 -16.87
C GLU A 242 -11.01 21.31 -16.74
N GLU A 243 -10.77 22.25 -17.66
CA GLU A 243 -9.65 23.19 -17.62
C GLU A 243 -9.73 24.11 -16.39
N ILE A 244 -10.92 24.61 -16.07
CA ILE A 244 -11.12 25.45 -14.88
C ILE A 244 -10.87 24.64 -13.61
N LYS A 245 -11.32 23.38 -13.54
CA LYS A 245 -11.01 22.51 -12.41
C LYS A 245 -9.50 22.27 -12.29
N ALA A 246 -8.83 21.87 -13.37
CA ALA A 246 -7.40 21.58 -13.39
C ALA A 246 -6.55 22.81 -12.99
N SER A 247 -6.86 23.98 -13.54
CA SER A 247 -6.17 25.24 -13.22
C SER A 247 -6.40 25.70 -11.79
N ARG A 248 -7.60 25.51 -11.23
CA ARG A 248 -7.90 25.83 -9.83
C ARG A 248 -7.23 24.89 -8.85
N LEU A 249 -7.16 23.58 -9.14
CA LEU A 249 -6.40 22.64 -8.32
C LEU A 249 -4.90 22.96 -8.32
N TYR A 250 -4.35 23.36 -9.47
CA TYR A 250 -2.98 23.88 -9.54
C TYR A 250 -2.82 25.16 -8.71
N ALA A 251 -3.75 26.11 -8.84
CA ALA A 251 -3.72 27.36 -8.06
C ALA A 251 -3.84 27.11 -6.54
N PHE A 252 -4.53 26.05 -6.13
CA PHE A 252 -4.59 25.59 -4.75
C PHE A 252 -3.24 25.04 -4.26
N LEU A 253 -2.54 24.25 -5.08
CA LEU A 253 -1.22 23.71 -4.72
C LEU A 253 -0.12 24.77 -4.67
N ARG A 254 -0.18 25.77 -5.55
CA ARG A 254 0.87 26.78 -5.70
C ARG A 254 1.31 27.47 -4.40
N PRO A 255 0.43 28.00 -3.53
CA PRO A 255 0.84 28.60 -2.27
C PRO A 255 1.33 27.59 -1.22
N LEU A 256 1.03 26.29 -1.39
CA LEU A 256 1.48 25.25 -0.48
C LEU A 256 2.91 24.80 -0.79
N PHE A 257 3.30 24.78 -2.06
CA PHE A 257 4.64 24.38 -2.47
C PHE A 257 5.71 25.44 -2.09
N VAL A 258 6.73 25.00 -1.34
CA VAL A 258 7.84 25.83 -0.87
C VAL A 258 9.16 25.40 -1.52
N GLN A 259 9.45 24.10 -1.56
CA GLN A 259 10.72 23.60 -2.09
C GLN A 259 10.65 22.15 -2.58
N SER A 260 11.50 21.84 -3.56
CA SER A 260 11.68 20.47 -4.05
C SER A 260 12.61 19.66 -3.15
N ARG A 261 12.06 18.64 -2.48
CA ARG A 261 12.80 17.66 -1.66
C ARG A 261 12.06 16.32 -1.60
N PRO A 262 12.78 15.18 -1.58
CA PRO A 262 12.17 13.87 -1.42
C PRO A 262 11.55 13.73 -0.03
N SER A 263 10.52 12.88 0.08
CA SER A 263 9.87 12.55 1.34
C SER A 263 9.30 11.14 1.33
N GLU A 264 9.35 10.46 2.48
CA GLU A 264 8.67 9.19 2.72
C GLU A 264 7.15 9.37 2.88
N THR A 265 6.69 10.60 3.13
CA THR A 265 5.26 10.96 3.28
C THR A 265 4.83 12.00 2.24
N PRO A 266 4.85 11.67 0.93
CA PRO A 266 4.78 12.66 -0.14
C PRO A 266 3.51 13.53 -0.11
N VAL A 267 2.35 12.94 0.20
CA VAL A 267 1.09 13.68 0.25
C VAL A 267 1.04 14.67 1.41
N TYR A 268 1.39 14.22 2.61
CA TYR A 268 1.48 15.06 3.80
C TYR A 268 2.53 16.17 3.62
N SER A 269 3.71 15.78 3.17
CA SER A 269 4.84 16.69 3.01
C SER A 269 4.53 17.81 2.03
N LEU A 270 3.86 17.53 0.92
CA LEU A 270 3.50 18.58 -0.03
C LEU A 270 2.36 19.46 0.47
N LEU A 271 1.28 18.86 0.97
CA LEU A 271 0.07 19.61 1.33
C LEU A 271 0.22 20.39 2.65
N CYS A 272 0.88 19.81 3.65
CA CYS A 272 0.94 20.36 5.00
C CYS A 272 2.29 21.04 5.31
N VAL A 273 3.40 20.58 4.72
CA VAL A 273 4.75 21.10 5.01
C VAL A 273 5.29 21.97 3.86
N GLY A 274 4.84 21.73 2.63
CA GLY A 274 5.27 22.45 1.43
C GLY A 274 6.52 21.88 0.76
N THR A 275 6.84 20.60 0.98
CA THR A 275 7.98 19.93 0.36
C THR A 275 7.56 18.74 -0.48
N GLY A 276 8.06 18.64 -1.72
CA GLY A 276 7.85 17.46 -2.55
C GLY A 276 8.75 17.47 -3.78
N ASP A 277 9.27 16.31 -4.15
CA ASP A 277 9.96 16.08 -5.42
C ASP A 277 8.97 15.86 -6.57
N SER A 278 9.48 15.56 -7.77
CA SER A 278 8.64 15.38 -8.97
C SER A 278 7.61 14.27 -8.76
N ARG A 279 8.00 13.18 -8.10
CA ARG A 279 7.11 12.07 -7.74
C ARG A 279 5.99 12.52 -6.81
N SER A 280 6.35 13.18 -5.71
CA SER A 280 5.40 13.67 -4.71
C SER A 280 4.37 14.63 -5.33
N VAL A 281 4.84 15.59 -6.14
CA VAL A 281 3.99 16.57 -6.80
C VAL A 281 3.06 15.92 -7.81
N ALA A 282 3.57 15.03 -8.66
CA ALA A 282 2.74 14.33 -9.65
C ALA A 282 1.67 13.45 -8.98
N MET A 283 2.03 12.74 -7.91
CA MET A 283 1.10 11.92 -7.11
C MET A 283 -0.02 12.74 -6.50
N VAL A 284 0.31 13.87 -5.86
CA VAL A 284 -0.69 14.74 -5.21
C VAL A 284 -1.58 15.42 -6.23
N TYR A 285 -1.03 15.96 -7.33
CA TYR A 285 -1.85 16.58 -8.36
C TYR A 285 -2.79 15.57 -9.03
N GLY A 286 -2.29 14.37 -9.33
CA GLY A 286 -3.10 13.27 -9.84
C GLY A 286 -4.21 12.85 -8.86
N LEU A 287 -3.91 12.78 -7.56
CA LEU A 287 -4.92 12.52 -6.52
C LEU A 287 -6.00 13.61 -6.49
N LEU A 288 -5.61 14.89 -6.50
CA LEU A 288 -6.55 16.02 -6.51
C LEU A 288 -7.46 15.99 -7.74
N CYS A 289 -6.90 15.73 -8.93
CA CYS A 289 -7.63 15.64 -10.18
C CYS A 289 -8.67 14.51 -10.14
N ARG A 290 -8.24 13.29 -9.78
CA ARG A 290 -9.14 12.12 -9.73
C ARG A 290 -10.27 12.30 -8.73
N ARG A 291 -10.02 12.94 -7.58
CA ARG A 291 -11.07 13.21 -6.57
C ARG A 291 -12.21 14.09 -7.08
N VAL A 292 -11.98 14.92 -8.11
CA VAL A 292 -13.00 15.82 -8.69
C VAL A 292 -13.50 15.36 -10.07
N GLY A 293 -13.17 14.11 -10.42
CA GLY A 293 -13.63 13.43 -11.63
C GLY A 293 -12.79 13.70 -12.88
N LEU A 294 -11.61 14.29 -12.76
CA LEU A 294 -10.69 14.44 -13.90
C LEU A 294 -9.89 13.16 -14.12
N ASP A 295 -9.77 12.72 -15.36
CA ASP A 295 -8.87 11.64 -15.74
C ASP A 295 -7.43 12.17 -15.75
N CYS A 296 -6.63 11.71 -14.78
CA CYS A 296 -5.26 12.14 -14.60
C CYS A 296 -4.42 10.98 -14.10
N GLN A 297 -3.39 10.63 -14.87
CA GLN A 297 -2.45 9.57 -14.55
C GLN A 297 -1.09 10.16 -14.18
N VAL A 298 -0.39 9.48 -13.28
CA VAL A 298 1.03 9.74 -13.00
C VAL A 298 1.86 8.99 -14.03
N VAL A 299 2.82 9.67 -14.64
CA VAL A 299 3.76 9.10 -15.59
C VAL A 299 5.13 9.06 -14.93
N SER A 300 5.80 7.91 -15.03
CA SER A 300 7.19 7.74 -14.65
C SER A 300 8.07 7.61 -15.88
N GLY A 301 9.27 8.16 -15.80
CA GLY A 301 10.21 8.15 -16.91
C GLY A 301 11.49 8.88 -16.57
N THR A 302 12.05 9.56 -17.57
CA THR A 302 13.20 10.44 -17.37
C THR A 302 12.97 11.80 -17.98
N SER A 303 13.57 12.84 -17.38
CA SER A 303 13.72 14.18 -17.96
C SER A 303 15.20 14.52 -17.99
N ASN A 304 15.74 14.72 -19.19
CA ASN A 304 17.16 14.98 -19.43
C ASN A 304 18.08 13.93 -18.75
N GLY A 305 17.68 12.66 -18.83
CA GLY A 305 18.43 11.53 -18.27
C GLY A 305 18.31 11.32 -16.76
N ARG A 306 17.55 12.15 -16.03
CA ARG A 306 17.25 11.96 -14.60
C ARG A 306 15.87 11.33 -14.44
N GLU A 307 15.71 10.45 -13.46
CA GLU A 307 14.39 9.91 -13.09
C GLU A 307 13.42 11.07 -12.80
N TRP A 308 12.24 11.01 -13.40
CA TRP A 308 11.28 12.09 -13.32
C TRP A 308 9.85 11.59 -13.39
N TYR A 309 8.95 12.34 -12.76
CA TYR A 309 7.53 12.05 -12.69
C TYR A 309 6.73 13.30 -13.05
N TRP A 310 5.68 13.11 -13.83
CA TRP A 310 4.75 14.18 -14.25
C TRP A 310 3.36 13.57 -14.43
N ASN A 311 2.39 14.33 -14.93
CA ASN A 311 1.05 13.80 -15.19
C ASN A 311 0.68 13.88 -16.67
N ILE A 312 -0.20 12.96 -17.09
CA ILE A 312 -1.03 13.15 -18.28
C ILE A 312 -2.47 13.33 -17.81
N ILE A 313 -3.12 14.39 -18.26
CA ILE A 313 -4.49 14.76 -17.91
C ILE A 313 -5.36 14.80 -19.16
N CYS A 314 -6.56 14.23 -19.10
CA CYS A 314 -7.59 14.38 -20.11
C CYS A 314 -8.42 15.63 -19.79
N LEU A 315 -8.55 16.54 -20.75
CA LEU A 315 -9.40 17.71 -20.67
C LEU A 315 -10.26 17.77 -21.94
N ASP A 316 -11.57 17.69 -21.78
CA ASP A 316 -12.57 17.71 -22.86
C ASP A 316 -12.27 16.66 -23.97
N GLY A 317 -11.77 15.49 -23.56
CA GLY A 317 -11.45 14.37 -24.45
C GLY A 317 -10.07 14.43 -25.12
N VAL A 318 -9.25 15.43 -24.79
CA VAL A 318 -7.87 15.58 -25.29
C VAL A 318 -6.88 15.36 -24.16
N TYR A 319 -5.85 14.54 -24.41
CA TYR A 319 -4.80 14.26 -23.43
C TYR A 319 -3.64 15.25 -23.56
N TYR A 320 -3.15 15.72 -22.41
CA TYR A 320 -2.03 16.66 -22.30
C TYR A 320 -1.03 16.19 -21.24
N HIS A 321 0.24 16.42 -21.50
CA HIS A 321 1.28 16.37 -20.48
C HIS A 321 1.25 17.63 -19.61
N VAL A 322 1.39 17.47 -18.30
CA VAL A 322 1.60 18.56 -17.33
C VAL A 322 2.72 18.18 -16.36
N ASP A 323 3.83 18.93 -16.42
CA ASP A 323 4.95 18.81 -15.48
C ASP A 323 4.73 19.79 -14.33
N VAL A 324 3.92 19.37 -13.37
CA VAL A 324 3.42 20.25 -12.30
C VAL A 324 4.54 20.81 -11.45
N LEU A 325 5.62 20.06 -11.18
CA LEU A 325 6.74 20.57 -10.41
C LEU A 325 7.45 21.72 -11.16
N THR A 326 7.74 21.52 -12.45
CA THR A 326 8.36 22.56 -13.29
C THR A 326 7.43 23.77 -13.44
N ASP A 327 6.13 23.53 -13.57
CA ASP A 327 5.11 24.56 -13.70
C ASP A 327 4.92 25.37 -12.41
N LEU A 328 5.01 24.72 -11.23
CA LEU A 328 5.01 25.39 -9.93
C LEU A 328 6.21 26.33 -9.78
N GLU A 329 7.41 25.89 -10.20
CA GLU A 329 8.62 26.71 -10.19
C GLU A 329 8.53 27.90 -11.18
N ALA A 330 7.89 27.69 -12.34
CA ALA A 330 7.63 28.72 -13.34
C ALA A 330 6.46 29.65 -12.98
N GLY A 331 5.55 29.21 -12.10
CA GLY A 331 4.39 29.95 -11.64
C GLY A 331 3.15 29.88 -12.53
N THR A 332 3.09 28.97 -13.51
CA THR A 332 1.95 28.76 -14.42
C THR A 332 1.85 27.31 -14.85
N LEU A 333 0.63 26.75 -14.83
CA LEU A 333 0.33 25.43 -15.38
C LEU A 333 0.37 25.47 -16.90
N ILE A 334 1.13 24.56 -17.52
CA ILE A 334 1.32 24.50 -18.96
C ILE A 334 0.93 23.11 -19.46
N THR A 335 -0.08 23.04 -20.32
CA THR A 335 -0.40 21.83 -21.07
C THR A 335 0.57 21.66 -22.25
N ARG A 336 1.04 20.44 -22.46
CA ARG A 336 2.06 20.08 -23.45
C ARG A 336 1.59 18.89 -24.29
N TYR A 337 1.96 18.87 -25.56
CA TYR A 337 1.78 17.71 -26.44
C TYR A 337 3.03 16.82 -26.43
N ASP A 338 2.94 15.62 -27.01
CA ASP A 338 4.07 14.69 -27.13
C ASP A 338 5.31 15.36 -27.75
N GLU A 339 5.11 16.23 -28.74
CA GLU A 339 6.20 16.94 -29.42
C GLU A 339 6.86 18.04 -28.55
N ASP A 340 6.15 18.54 -27.52
CA ASP A 340 6.67 19.55 -26.59
C ASP A 340 7.52 18.92 -25.48
N MET A 341 7.43 17.60 -25.28
CA MET A 341 8.13 16.85 -24.22
C MET A 341 9.59 16.53 -24.57
N VAL A 342 10.32 17.53 -25.07
CA VAL A 342 11.73 17.40 -25.49
C VAL A 342 12.61 17.04 -24.30
N GLY A 343 13.42 15.99 -24.44
CA GLY A 343 14.30 15.48 -23.39
C GLY A 343 13.61 14.58 -22.37
N TYR A 344 12.30 14.36 -22.50
CA TYR A 344 11.56 13.39 -21.70
C TYR A 344 11.51 12.04 -22.41
N VAL A 345 11.54 10.97 -21.62
CA VAL A 345 11.37 9.58 -22.10
C VAL A 345 10.43 8.85 -21.17
N TRP A 346 9.37 8.26 -21.72
CA TRP A 346 8.40 7.44 -21.00
C TRP A 346 7.97 6.23 -21.83
N ASN A 347 7.27 5.29 -21.19
CA ASN A 347 6.69 4.16 -21.90
C ASN A 347 5.40 4.58 -22.62
N THR A 348 5.50 4.90 -23.90
CA THR A 348 4.36 5.30 -24.74
C THR A 348 3.31 4.21 -24.92
N LYS A 349 3.62 2.94 -24.62
CA LYS A 349 2.63 1.85 -24.68
C LYS A 349 1.72 1.80 -23.46
N SER A 350 2.16 2.37 -22.33
CA SER A 350 1.38 2.42 -21.08
C SER A 350 0.71 3.77 -20.85
N CYS A 351 0.81 4.72 -21.79
CA CYS A 351 0.24 6.05 -21.69
C CYS A 351 -0.60 6.37 -22.94
N PRO A 352 -1.70 7.14 -22.83
CA PRO A 352 -2.40 7.62 -24.00
C PRO A 352 -1.53 8.63 -24.76
N PRO A 353 -1.67 8.70 -26.10
CA PRO A 353 -0.96 9.69 -26.89
C PRO A 353 -1.50 11.09 -26.58
N CYS A 354 -0.63 12.10 -26.59
CA CYS A 354 -0.99 13.50 -26.40
C CYS A 354 -0.70 14.29 -27.68
N PRO A 355 -1.40 14.02 -28.81
CA PRO A 355 -1.05 14.60 -30.10
C PRO A 355 -1.45 16.06 -30.20
N ARG A 356 -0.62 16.86 -30.86
CA ARG A 356 -1.03 18.22 -31.25
C ARG A 356 -2.22 18.16 -32.22
N PRO A 357 -3.29 18.96 -32.01
CA PRO A 357 -4.37 19.08 -32.97
C PRO A 357 -3.82 19.48 -34.34
N LEU A 358 -4.21 18.75 -35.39
CA LEU A 358 -3.92 19.17 -36.75
C LEU A 358 -4.62 20.51 -37.00
N PRO A 359 -3.96 21.48 -37.65
CA PRO A 359 -4.65 22.69 -38.08
C PRO A 359 -5.86 22.27 -38.92
N PRO A 360 -7.00 22.97 -38.79
CA PRO A 360 -8.16 22.69 -39.62
C PRO A 360 -7.70 22.68 -41.08
N ALA A 361 -8.08 21.64 -41.82
CA ALA A 361 -7.81 21.57 -43.24
C ALA A 361 -8.27 22.90 -43.84
N THR A 362 -7.33 23.65 -44.39
CA THR A 362 -7.66 24.83 -45.17
C THR A 362 -8.52 24.30 -46.29
N GLU A 363 -9.80 24.68 -46.35
CA GLU A 363 -10.58 24.47 -47.57
C GLU A 363 -9.73 25.06 -48.69
N GLU A 364 -9.15 24.18 -49.52
CA GLU A 364 -8.57 24.59 -50.78
C GLU A 364 -9.64 25.42 -51.45
N THR A 365 -9.34 26.70 -51.60
CA THR A 365 -10.19 27.64 -52.29
C THR A 365 -10.46 27.00 -53.65
N ALA A 366 -11.72 26.67 -53.92
CA ALA A 366 -12.12 26.13 -55.20
C ALA A 366 -11.49 27.00 -56.30
N PRO A 367 -10.88 26.41 -57.34
CA PRO A 367 -10.38 27.19 -58.46
C PRO A 367 -11.49 28.12 -58.96
N PRO A 368 -11.19 29.37 -59.35
CA PRO A 368 -12.21 30.27 -59.83
C PRO A 368 -12.95 29.60 -60.99
N GLU A 369 -14.28 29.61 -60.89
CA GLU A 369 -15.20 29.14 -61.92
C GLU A 369 -14.84 29.80 -63.27
N PRO A 370 -14.81 29.05 -64.38
CA PRO A 370 -14.45 29.62 -65.68
C PRO A 370 -15.45 30.73 -66.05
N GLU A 371 -14.94 31.86 -66.53
CA GLU A 371 -15.73 33.00 -67.02
C GLU A 371 -16.81 32.52 -68.01
N GLU A 372 -18.06 32.89 -67.73
CA GLU A 372 -19.17 32.78 -68.68
C GLU A 372 -18.81 33.56 -69.96
N THR A 373 -18.64 32.84 -71.06
CA THR A 373 -18.63 33.42 -72.41
C THR A 373 -19.95 34.17 -72.65
N GLN A 374 -19.84 35.48 -72.82
CA GLN A 374 -20.93 36.36 -73.23
C GLN A 374 -21.54 35.91 -74.56
N ASP A 375 -22.83 35.60 -74.49
CA ASP A 375 -23.69 35.29 -75.62
C ASP A 375 -23.81 36.52 -76.54
N SER A 376 -23.61 36.30 -77.83
CA SER A 376 -23.66 37.33 -78.87
C SER A 376 -25.10 37.65 -79.24
N GLN A 377 -25.50 38.91 -79.09
CA GLN A 377 -26.81 39.41 -79.55
C GLN A 377 -26.91 39.49 -81.08
N PRO A 378 -28.14 39.46 -81.64
CA PRO A 378 -28.44 39.05 -83.00
C PRO A 378 -28.24 40.16 -84.04
N VAL A 379 -27.94 39.75 -85.27
CA VAL A 379 -27.92 40.62 -86.46
C VAL A 379 -29.36 40.83 -86.92
N GLU A 380 -29.82 42.10 -86.92
CA GLU A 380 -30.97 42.54 -87.69
C GLU A 380 -30.68 42.37 -89.19
N GLU A 381 -31.59 41.75 -89.94
CA GLU A 381 -31.70 42.04 -91.37
C GLU A 381 -33.15 42.27 -91.77
N SER A 382 -33.26 43.31 -92.56
CA SER A 382 -34.42 44.11 -92.89
C SER A 382 -35.19 43.52 -94.08
N THR A 383 -36.44 43.99 -94.18
CA THR A 383 -37.24 44.20 -95.40
C THR A 383 -37.94 43.00 -96.07
N ALA A 384 -39.26 43.02 -95.86
CA ALA A 384 -40.37 42.62 -96.73
C ALA A 384 -40.21 43.10 -98.20
N PRO A 385 -41.01 42.68 -99.22
CA PRO A 385 -42.48 42.63 -99.15
C PRO A 385 -43.25 41.59 -100.03
N GLU A 386 -44.59 41.67 -99.86
CA GLU A 386 -45.68 41.40 -100.83
C GLU A 386 -46.05 39.93 -101.13
N GLU A 387 -47.25 39.50 -100.72
CA GLU A 387 -48.51 39.42 -101.52
C GLU A 387 -48.45 38.26 -102.54
N GLU A 388 -49.44 37.40 -102.74
CA GLU A 388 -50.83 37.31 -102.34
C GLU A 388 -51.28 35.85 -102.58
N SER A 389 -52.48 35.51 -102.08
CA SER A 389 -53.42 34.46 -102.53
C SER A 389 -53.17 33.80 -103.91
N THR A 390 -53.49 32.54 -104.20
CA THR A 390 -54.64 31.73 -103.78
C THR A 390 -54.41 30.28 -104.24
N GLU A 391 -54.72 29.31 -103.37
CA GLU A 391 -55.35 27.98 -103.54
C GLU A 391 -55.49 27.28 -104.93
N PRO A 392 -55.86 25.97 -104.96
CA PRO A 392 -55.66 24.89 -103.97
C PRO A 392 -55.34 23.51 -104.60
N GLU A 393 -55.27 22.49 -103.72
CA GLU A 393 -55.58 21.07 -103.96
C GLU A 393 -54.62 20.30 -104.91
N GLU A 394 -54.21 19.06 -104.66
CA GLU A 394 -54.83 17.97 -103.92
C GLU A 394 -53.77 16.84 -103.76
N THR A 395 -53.81 16.16 -102.60
CA THR A 395 -53.63 14.70 -102.42
C THR A 395 -52.33 13.92 -102.71
N MET A 396 -52.09 13.00 -101.75
CA MET A 396 -51.42 11.68 -101.80
C MET A 396 -49.87 11.69 -101.72
N ILE A 397 -49.27 11.23 -100.61
CA ILE A 397 -48.85 9.82 -100.35
C ILE A 397 -47.97 9.33 -101.51
N GLU A 398 -46.66 9.10 -101.40
CA GLU A 398 -45.81 8.58 -100.32
C GLU A 398 -44.52 9.39 -100.08
#